data_AF-A0A420Y2C3-F1
#
_entry.id   AF-A0A420Y2C3-F1
#
_cell.length_a   1.000
_cell.length_b   1.000
_cell.length_c   1.000
_cell.angle_alpha   90.00
_cell.angle_beta   90.00
_cell.angle_gamma   90.00
#
_symmetry.space_group_name_H-M   'P 1'
#
loop_
_entity.id
_entity.type
_entity.pdbx_description
1 polymer ?
#
loop_
_entity_poly.entity_id
_entity_poly.type
_entity_poly.pdbx_seq_one_letter_code
_entity_poly.pdbx_strand_id
1 'polypeptide(L)'
;MVQAIDFGRTRWVLVIEKEATFRTLAAAGYHRTSLAGYGLMLTGKGFPDLATRSFLHMVHSSRPQLPIYALVDYDPDGISIMRTYRTGGRSLGHEENIDTSQLQWLGIRSRHLPSSHQTLEEPRQSQRSGDREIVQLDSTPSRHSSITRYISDGLLSQAQGSQDRISPDSTSSQTLSGIEPCPEESLMPLTIRDRKVAVSLLSRIHDNEGGIDSDDLEETQELQIMLMLNLKAEIQAVDNLGDMSDWLDSKLVG
;
A
#
# COMPACT_ATOMS: atom_id res chain seq x y z
N MET A 1 10.32 -22.56 28.08
CA MET A 1 10.70 -23.00 26.72
C MET A 1 9.59 -23.94 26.26
N VAL A 2 8.80 -23.55 25.26
CA VAL A 2 7.68 -24.40 24.80
C VAL A 2 8.28 -25.56 24.01
N GLN A 3 8.10 -26.79 24.51
CA GLN A 3 8.81 -27.96 24.00
C GLN A 3 8.08 -28.69 22.85
N ALA A 4 6.79 -28.41 22.65
CA ALA A 4 6.02 -28.83 21.49
C ALA A 4 4.71 -28.02 21.44
N ILE A 5 4.37 -27.47 20.28
CA ILE A 5 3.05 -26.89 20.01
C ILE A 5 2.38 -27.80 18.99
N ASP A 6 1.20 -28.31 19.32
CA ASP A 6 0.36 -28.99 18.33
C ASP A 6 -0.34 -27.94 17.47
N PHE A 7 0.15 -27.79 16.24
CA PHE A 7 -0.44 -26.90 15.24
C PHE A 7 -1.69 -27.51 14.57
N GLY A 8 -2.11 -28.72 14.94
CA GLY A 8 -3.41 -29.32 14.62
C GLY A 8 -3.89 -29.07 13.19
N ARG A 9 -5.08 -28.47 13.09
CA ARG A 9 -5.76 -28.14 11.82
C ARG A 9 -5.34 -26.81 11.19
N THR A 10 -4.29 -26.16 11.68
CA THR A 10 -3.82 -24.88 11.11
C THR A 10 -3.37 -25.07 9.66
N ARG A 11 -3.88 -24.21 8.79
CA ARG A 11 -3.66 -24.21 7.33
C ARG A 11 -2.84 -23.04 6.83
N TRP A 12 -2.77 -21.96 7.60
CA TRP A 12 -2.00 -20.75 7.28
C TRP A 12 -1.57 -20.02 8.55
N VAL A 13 -0.51 -19.23 8.44
CA VAL A 13 -0.08 -18.25 9.44
C VAL A 13 -0.18 -16.86 8.84
N LEU A 14 -0.77 -15.90 9.55
CA LEU A 14 -0.85 -14.51 9.14
C LEU A 14 -0.14 -13.63 10.17
N VAL A 15 0.98 -13.05 9.77
CA VAL A 15 1.74 -12.04 10.52
C VAL A 15 1.18 -10.67 10.18
N ILE A 16 0.67 -9.96 11.17
CA ILE A 16 0.01 -8.67 11.01
C ILE A 16 0.87 -7.61 11.69
N GLU A 17 1.30 -6.61 10.93
CA GLU A 17 2.08 -5.48 11.44
C GLU A 17 1.30 -4.69 12.50
N LYS A 18 0.10 -4.25 12.15
CA LYS A 18 -0.69 -3.27 12.92
C LYS A 18 -1.51 -3.95 14.01
N GLU A 19 -1.30 -3.54 15.27
CA GLU A 19 -2.01 -4.11 16.42
C GLU A 19 -3.53 -3.93 16.33
N ALA A 20 -4.00 -2.77 15.86
CA ALA A 20 -5.43 -2.50 15.74
C ALA A 20 -6.10 -3.50 14.80
N THR A 21 -5.50 -3.73 13.63
CA THR A 21 -5.96 -4.72 12.64
C THR A 21 -5.99 -6.13 13.21
N PHE A 22 -4.92 -6.53 13.90
CA PHE A 22 -4.86 -7.82 14.60
C PHE A 22 -6.01 -7.98 15.60
N ARG A 23 -6.28 -6.95 16.42
CA ARG A 23 -7.34 -6.98 17.43
C ARG A 23 -8.73 -7.10 16.81
N THR A 24 -9.00 -6.39 15.73
CA THR A 24 -10.27 -6.47 15.00
C THR A 24 -10.51 -7.89 14.48
N LEU A 25 -9.55 -8.47 13.77
CA LEU A 25 -9.67 -9.84 13.23
C LEU A 25 -9.78 -10.89 14.34
N ALA A 26 -9.06 -10.70 15.46
CA ALA A 26 -9.12 -11.61 16.60
C ALA A 26 -10.48 -11.56 17.30
N ALA A 27 -11.08 -10.37 17.43
CA ALA A 27 -12.41 -10.18 17.99
C ALA A 27 -13.50 -10.79 17.08
N ALA A 28 -13.32 -10.71 15.76
CA ALA A 28 -14.17 -11.39 14.78
C ALA A 28 -13.97 -12.92 14.75
N GLY A 29 -12.89 -13.43 15.37
CA GLY A 29 -12.57 -14.85 15.36
C GLY A 29 -12.08 -15.37 14.01
N TYR A 30 -11.52 -14.49 13.17
CA TYR A 30 -11.15 -14.77 11.78
C TYR A 30 -10.29 -16.02 11.61
N HIS A 31 -9.36 -16.27 12.54
CA HIS A 31 -8.52 -17.48 12.58
C HIS A 31 -9.31 -18.80 12.69
N ARG A 32 -10.61 -18.75 12.99
CA ARG A 32 -11.49 -19.93 13.02
C ARG A 32 -12.56 -19.90 11.92
N THR A 33 -12.91 -18.72 11.43
CA THR A 33 -14.03 -18.52 10.50
C THR A 33 -13.60 -18.33 9.05
N SER A 34 -12.31 -18.07 8.80
CA SER A 34 -11.76 -17.92 7.44
C SER A 34 -12.15 -19.08 6.52
N LEU A 35 -12.49 -18.74 5.28
CA LEU A 35 -12.77 -19.71 4.22
C LEU A 35 -11.55 -20.56 3.85
N ALA A 36 -10.33 -20.08 4.13
CA ALA A 36 -9.09 -20.85 3.97
C ALA A 36 -8.87 -21.89 5.09
N GLY A 37 -9.81 -21.99 6.04
CA GLY A 37 -9.80 -22.87 7.20
C GLY A 37 -9.07 -22.26 8.40
N TYR A 38 -8.76 -23.10 9.41
CA TYR A 38 -8.15 -22.62 10.66
C TYR A 38 -6.79 -21.99 10.42
N GLY A 39 -6.60 -20.79 10.95
CA GLY A 39 -5.35 -20.03 10.87
C GLY A 39 -4.68 -19.82 12.21
N LEU A 40 -3.44 -19.35 12.14
CA LEU A 40 -2.71 -18.78 13.26
C LEU A 40 -2.43 -17.31 12.93
N MET A 41 -2.87 -16.40 13.79
CA MET A 41 -2.55 -14.98 13.64
C MET A 41 -1.45 -14.57 14.63
N LEU A 42 -0.50 -13.78 14.17
CA LEU A 42 0.63 -13.27 14.95
C LEU A 42 0.77 -11.76 14.72
N THR A 43 1.20 -11.02 15.74
CA THR A 43 1.56 -9.60 15.57
C THR A 43 2.78 -9.24 16.40
N GLY A 44 3.71 -8.50 15.80
CA GLY A 44 4.84 -7.87 16.49
C GLY A 44 4.56 -6.42 16.91
N LYS A 45 3.39 -5.86 16.56
CA LYS A 45 3.02 -4.45 16.75
C LYS A 45 4.01 -3.48 16.07
N GLY A 46 4.34 -3.77 14.82
CA GLY A 46 5.45 -3.16 14.07
C GLY A 46 6.61 -4.14 13.89
N PHE A 47 7.83 -3.68 14.14
CA PHE A 47 9.03 -4.52 14.08
C PHE A 47 8.98 -5.66 15.10
N PRO A 48 9.23 -6.92 14.70
CA PRO A 48 9.20 -8.02 15.63
C PRO A 48 10.36 -8.01 16.61
N ASP A 49 10.09 -8.44 17.84
CA ASP A 49 11.13 -8.80 18.80
C ASP A 49 11.71 -10.21 18.51
N LEU A 50 12.79 -10.55 19.22
CA LEU A 50 13.46 -11.84 19.08
C LEU A 50 12.53 -13.01 19.40
N ALA A 51 11.67 -12.88 20.41
CA ALA A 51 10.75 -13.95 20.82
C ALA A 51 9.71 -14.25 19.72
N THR A 52 9.16 -13.21 19.09
CA THR A 52 8.22 -13.31 17.97
C THR A 52 8.88 -14.00 16.77
N ARG A 53 10.14 -13.65 16.48
CA ARG A 53 10.91 -14.28 15.41
C ARG A 53 11.25 -15.74 15.70
N SER A 54 11.75 -16.04 16.90
CA SER A 54 12.01 -17.42 17.33
C SER A 54 10.76 -18.28 17.28
N PHE A 55 9.60 -17.71 17.65
CA PHE A 55 8.32 -18.40 17.53
C PHE A 55 7.98 -18.70 16.07
N LEU A 56 8.07 -17.72 15.17
CA LEU A 56 7.74 -17.92 13.76
C LEU A 56 8.66 -18.93 13.09
N HIS A 57 9.95 -18.91 13.43
CA HIS A 57 10.89 -19.91 12.96
C HIS A 57 10.60 -21.30 13.52
N MET A 58 10.28 -21.43 14.80
CA MET A 58 9.83 -22.71 15.36
C MET A 58 8.60 -23.25 14.62
N VAL A 59 7.64 -22.39 14.25
CA VAL A 59 6.48 -22.79 13.43
C VAL A 59 6.94 -23.30 12.07
N HIS A 60 7.80 -22.55 11.38
CA HIS A 60 8.34 -22.92 10.06
C HIS A 60 9.15 -24.22 10.12
N SER A 61 10.05 -24.39 11.09
CA SER A 61 10.83 -25.62 11.30
C SER A 61 9.95 -26.82 11.61
N SER A 62 8.85 -26.62 12.34
CA SER A 62 7.93 -27.70 12.73
C SER A 62 6.99 -28.09 11.58
N ARG A 63 6.57 -27.14 10.74
CA ARG A 63 5.69 -27.36 9.59
C ARG A 63 6.17 -26.55 8.37
N PRO A 64 7.20 -27.03 7.66
CA PRO A 64 7.78 -26.30 6.54
C PRO A 64 6.84 -26.10 5.34
N GLN A 65 5.71 -26.81 5.29
CA GLN A 65 4.69 -26.68 4.25
C GLN A 65 3.55 -25.74 4.64
N LEU A 66 3.55 -25.20 5.87
CA LEU A 66 2.52 -24.30 6.34
C LEU A 66 2.82 -22.90 5.80
N PRO A 67 1.98 -22.34 4.91
CA PRO A 67 2.25 -21.03 4.34
C PRO A 67 2.18 -19.94 5.42
N ILE A 68 3.14 -19.01 5.34
CA ILE A 68 3.26 -17.87 6.24
C ILE A 68 3.08 -16.60 5.40
N TYR A 69 2.09 -15.80 5.76
CA TYR A 69 1.77 -14.55 5.08
C TYR A 69 2.10 -13.36 5.97
N ALA A 70 2.55 -12.27 5.37
CA ALA A 70 2.71 -10.99 6.04
C ALA A 70 1.74 -9.94 5.49
N LEU A 71 1.00 -9.32 6.39
CA LEU A 71 0.13 -8.18 6.16
C LEU A 71 0.78 -6.94 6.79
N VAL A 72 1.45 -6.17 5.95
CA VAL A 72 2.21 -4.96 6.28
C VAL A 72 1.74 -3.79 5.41
N ASP A 73 1.97 -2.57 5.87
CA ASP A 73 1.66 -1.35 5.12
C ASP A 73 2.48 -1.30 3.80
N TYR A 74 1.91 -0.68 2.77
CA TYR A 74 2.61 -0.43 1.50
C TYR A 74 3.48 0.81 1.64
N ASP A 75 4.54 0.69 2.43
CA ASP A 75 5.55 1.72 2.63
C ASP A 75 6.96 1.08 2.89
N PRO A 76 8.03 1.89 2.95
CA PRO A 76 9.38 1.36 3.14
C PRO A 76 9.63 0.72 4.51
N ASP A 77 8.90 1.15 5.56
CA ASP A 77 9.02 0.60 6.90
C ASP A 77 8.30 -0.78 6.95
N GLY A 78 7.13 -0.93 6.33
CA GLY A 78 6.41 -2.19 6.17
C GLY A 78 7.23 -3.27 5.44
N ILE A 79 7.90 -2.91 4.34
CA ILE A 79 8.85 -3.81 3.65
C ILE A 79 10.03 -4.17 4.57
N SER A 80 10.55 -3.22 5.36
CA SER A 80 11.62 -3.48 6.33
C SER A 80 11.19 -4.45 7.42
N ILE A 81 9.96 -4.34 7.92
CA ILE A 81 9.37 -5.23 8.92
C ILE A 81 9.27 -6.64 8.34
N MET A 82 8.71 -6.77 7.14
CA MET A 82 8.60 -8.04 6.43
C MET A 82 9.96 -8.73 6.25
N ARG A 83 10.98 -7.99 5.78
CA ARG A 83 12.36 -8.51 5.65
C ARG A 83 12.96 -8.94 6.97
N THR A 84 12.61 -8.28 8.07
CA THR A 84 13.11 -8.62 9.42
C THR A 84 12.57 -9.98 9.86
N TYR A 85 11.31 -10.30 9.55
CA TYR A 85 10.78 -11.64 9.75
C TYR A 85 11.47 -12.67 8.84
N ARG A 86 11.64 -12.36 7.55
CA ARG A 86 12.20 -13.29 6.54
C ARG A 86 13.66 -13.65 6.81
N THR A 87 14.54 -12.64 6.85
CA THR A 87 16.00 -12.82 6.81
C THR A 87 16.69 -12.63 8.16
N GLY A 88 15.91 -12.45 9.24
CA GLY A 88 16.43 -12.32 10.59
C GLY A 88 17.24 -11.05 10.87
N GLY A 89 17.06 -9.97 10.10
CA GLY A 89 17.69 -8.68 10.40
C GLY A 89 19.21 -8.78 10.54
N ARG A 90 19.92 -9.01 9.43
CA ARG A 90 21.39 -9.23 9.35
C ARG A 90 22.31 -8.15 9.93
N SER A 91 21.76 -7.14 10.61
CA SER A 91 22.53 -6.08 11.28
C SER A 91 23.06 -6.46 12.67
N LEU A 92 22.70 -7.62 13.22
CA LEU A 92 23.14 -8.07 14.53
C LEU A 92 23.88 -9.40 14.39
N GLY A 93 25.21 -9.34 14.31
CA GLY A 93 26.12 -10.49 14.12
C GLY A 93 26.15 -11.54 15.23
N HIS A 94 25.07 -11.68 16.01
CA HIS A 94 24.90 -12.65 17.10
C HIS A 94 23.51 -13.31 17.09
N GLU A 95 22.67 -13.07 16.08
CA GLU A 95 21.38 -13.73 15.99
C GLU A 95 21.51 -15.03 15.19
N GLU A 96 21.04 -16.14 15.77
CA GLU A 96 20.90 -17.40 15.06
C GLU A 96 20.10 -17.17 13.77
N ASN A 97 20.49 -17.85 12.71
CA ASN A 97 19.93 -17.69 11.36
C ASN A 97 18.49 -18.23 11.32
N ILE A 98 17.58 -17.47 11.92
CA ILE A 98 16.14 -17.71 12.05
C ILE A 98 15.53 -17.27 10.72
N ASP A 99 15.77 -18.07 9.69
CA ASP A 99 15.25 -17.81 8.35
C ASP A 99 13.83 -18.35 8.27
N THR A 100 12.89 -17.51 7.83
CA THR A 100 11.55 -17.91 7.41
C THR A 100 11.35 -17.54 5.96
N SER A 101 12.14 -18.18 5.10
CA SER A 101 12.22 -17.97 3.65
C SER A 101 10.94 -18.26 2.86
N GLN A 102 9.84 -18.63 3.53
CA GLN A 102 8.52 -18.86 2.91
C GLN A 102 7.50 -17.78 3.27
N LEU A 103 7.94 -16.67 3.86
CA LEU A 103 7.04 -15.57 4.21
C LEU A 103 6.63 -14.80 2.94
N GLN A 104 5.33 -14.81 2.64
CA GLN A 104 4.76 -14.19 1.44
C GLN A 104 4.05 -12.87 1.77
N TRP A 105 4.33 -11.81 1.00
CA TRP A 105 3.67 -10.53 1.19
C TRP A 105 2.22 -10.57 0.67
N LEU A 106 1.23 -10.47 1.56
CA LEU A 106 -0.19 -10.49 1.21
C LEU A 106 -0.78 -9.10 0.95
N GLY A 107 -0.18 -8.05 1.52
CA GLY A 107 -0.69 -6.68 1.58
C GLY A 107 -0.89 -5.95 0.25
N ILE A 108 -1.22 -4.66 0.34
CA ILE A 108 -1.31 -3.77 -0.82
C ILE A 108 0.05 -3.75 -1.52
N ARG A 109 0.02 -3.73 -2.85
CA ARG A 109 1.18 -3.81 -3.74
C ARG A 109 0.97 -2.85 -4.90
N SER A 110 2.02 -2.52 -5.65
CA SER A 110 1.97 -1.67 -6.84
C SER A 110 0.86 -2.02 -7.83
N ARG A 111 0.60 -3.31 -8.06
CA ARG A 111 -0.50 -3.79 -8.93
C ARG A 111 -1.91 -3.41 -8.50
N HIS A 112 -2.07 -3.03 -7.23
CA HIS A 112 -3.34 -2.52 -6.70
C HIS A 112 -3.44 -0.99 -6.82
N LEU A 113 -2.37 -0.30 -7.22
CA LEU A 113 -2.40 1.15 -7.38
C LEU A 113 -3.10 1.52 -8.70
N PRO A 114 -3.90 2.60 -8.72
CA PRO A 114 -4.49 3.10 -9.94
C PRO A 114 -3.34 3.45 -10.90
N SER A 115 -3.42 2.90 -12.11
CA SER A 115 -2.52 3.28 -13.19
C SER A 115 -2.78 4.75 -13.47
N SER A 116 -1.96 5.63 -12.92
CA SER A 116 -2.02 7.05 -13.24
C SER A 116 -1.62 7.16 -14.71
N HIS A 117 -2.60 7.11 -15.61
CA HIS A 117 -2.46 7.77 -16.90
C HIS A 117 -2.22 9.24 -16.55
N GLN A 118 -0.95 9.63 -16.45
CA GLN A 118 -0.57 11.01 -16.58
C GLN A 118 -1.08 11.44 -17.95
N THR A 119 -2.25 12.07 -17.99
CA THR A 119 -2.48 13.14 -18.96
C THR A 119 -1.43 14.17 -18.59
N LEU A 120 -0.23 14.00 -19.16
CA LEU A 120 0.72 15.07 -19.33
C LEU A 120 -0.06 16.11 -20.13
N GLU A 121 -0.66 17.08 -19.44
CA GLU A 121 -1.03 18.33 -20.07
C GLU A 121 0.27 18.90 -20.63
N GLU A 122 0.50 18.68 -21.92
CA GLU A 122 1.57 19.34 -22.63
C GLU A 122 1.41 20.86 -22.42
N PRO A 123 2.49 21.58 -22.08
CA PRO A 123 2.41 23.03 -21.98
C PRO A 123 1.98 23.57 -23.34
N ARG A 124 0.78 24.15 -23.39
CA ARG A 124 0.23 24.78 -24.61
C ARG A 124 1.26 25.73 -25.19
N GLN A 125 1.84 25.32 -26.33
CA GLN A 125 2.66 26.20 -27.15
C GLN A 125 1.79 27.39 -27.55
N SER A 126 2.12 28.56 -27.01
CA SER A 126 1.56 29.82 -27.46
C SER A 126 1.99 30.02 -28.92
N GLN A 127 1.03 29.83 -29.82
CA GLN A 127 1.18 30.18 -31.23
C GLN A 127 1.55 31.66 -31.31
N ARG A 128 2.80 31.92 -31.70
CA ARG A 128 3.23 33.18 -32.30
C ARG A 128 2.51 33.31 -33.63
N SER A 129 1.41 34.05 -33.65
CA SER A 129 0.94 34.71 -34.86
C SER A 129 1.38 36.16 -34.78
N GLY A 130 2.35 36.51 -35.64
CA GLY A 130 2.76 37.88 -35.83
C GLY A 130 1.66 38.67 -36.52
N ASP A 131 1.51 39.92 -36.11
CA ASP A 131 1.12 40.97 -37.02
C ASP A 131 1.76 42.30 -36.61
N ARG A 132 1.89 43.15 -37.60
CA ARG A 132 2.91 44.18 -37.80
C ARG A 132 2.77 45.41 -36.90
N GLU A 133 3.93 45.98 -36.59
CA GLU A 133 4.21 47.32 -36.10
C GLU A 133 3.62 48.42 -37.01
N ILE A 134 2.94 49.44 -36.45
CA ILE A 134 3.07 50.90 -36.77
C ILE A 134 2.53 51.76 -35.58
N VAL A 135 3.46 52.40 -34.84
CA VAL A 135 3.56 53.84 -34.42
C VAL A 135 2.46 54.55 -33.56
N GLN A 136 2.82 54.92 -32.30
CA GLN A 136 2.98 56.29 -31.72
C GLN A 136 2.33 56.62 -30.35
N LEU A 137 3.17 57.12 -29.41
CA LEU A 137 3.01 58.10 -28.28
C LEU A 137 1.68 58.08 -27.46
N ASP A 138 1.64 58.03 -26.12
CA ASP A 138 2.23 58.96 -25.14
C ASP A 138 1.94 58.52 -23.66
N SER A 139 2.78 58.97 -22.71
CA SER A 139 2.50 59.34 -21.31
C SER A 139 2.06 58.34 -20.21
N THR A 140 2.88 58.35 -19.14
CA THR A 140 2.74 57.84 -17.75
C THR A 140 1.60 58.49 -16.93
N PRO A 141 1.47 58.30 -15.59
CA PRO A 141 1.36 57.10 -14.72
C PRO A 141 0.14 57.24 -13.74
N SER A 142 -0.14 56.26 -12.86
CA SER A 142 -0.73 56.41 -11.48
C SER A 142 -1.44 55.12 -11.04
N ARG A 143 -1.01 54.42 -9.98
CA ARG A 143 -1.20 54.64 -8.52
C ARG A 143 -2.53 54.07 -7.97
N HIS A 144 -2.35 53.23 -6.94
CA HIS A 144 -3.28 52.89 -5.85
C HIS A 144 -4.54 52.10 -6.24
N SER A 145 -5.14 51.24 -5.42
CA SER A 145 -4.81 50.59 -4.15
C SER A 145 -6.05 49.77 -3.77
N SER A 146 -5.86 48.64 -3.11
CA SER A 146 -6.66 48.23 -1.94
C SER A 146 -8.14 47.80 -2.06
N ILE A 147 -8.38 46.65 -1.40
CA ILE A 147 -9.46 46.38 -0.42
C ILE A 147 -10.77 45.73 -0.93
N THR A 148 -10.85 44.43 -0.63
CA THR A 148 -11.79 43.74 0.30
C THR A 148 -13.30 43.75 0.06
N ARG A 149 -13.82 42.50 0.07
CA ARG A 149 -15.15 41.99 0.51
C ARG A 149 -16.38 42.47 -0.23
N TYR A 150 -17.27 41.54 -0.54
CA TYR A 150 -18.58 41.44 0.11
C TYR A 150 -19.11 40.00 0.00
N ILE A 151 -19.58 39.47 1.14
CA ILE A 151 -20.53 38.38 1.24
C ILE A 151 -21.91 39.03 1.20
N SER A 152 -22.86 38.47 0.47
CA SER A 152 -24.29 38.67 0.72
C SER A 152 -25.10 37.46 0.28
N ASP A 153 -25.90 37.02 1.24
CA ASP A 153 -26.86 35.93 1.33
C ASP A 153 -27.85 35.73 0.18
N GLY A 154 -28.30 34.47 0.08
CA GLY A 154 -29.73 34.12 0.13
C GLY A 154 -30.44 33.92 -1.21
N LEU A 155 -30.92 32.70 -1.48
CA LEU A 155 -32.31 32.28 -1.23
C LEU A 155 -32.58 30.86 -1.76
N LEU A 156 -33.36 30.09 -0.99
CA LEU A 156 -33.97 28.81 -1.36
C LEU A 156 -34.99 28.98 -2.49
N SER A 157 -35.04 28.00 -3.40
CA SER A 157 -36.30 27.57 -4.01
C SER A 157 -36.25 26.07 -4.33
N GLN A 158 -37.27 25.37 -3.85
CA GLN A 158 -37.57 23.97 -4.18
C GLN A 158 -38.16 23.88 -5.59
N ALA A 159 -37.81 22.82 -6.32
CA ALA A 159 -38.66 22.31 -7.39
C ALA A 159 -38.49 20.79 -7.49
N GLN A 160 -39.60 20.07 -7.25
CA GLN A 160 -39.78 18.68 -7.59
C GLN A 160 -40.01 18.56 -9.11
N GLY A 161 -39.40 17.55 -9.74
CA GLY A 161 -39.65 17.18 -11.13
C GLY A 161 -39.20 15.75 -11.38
N SER A 162 -40.16 14.87 -11.64
CA SER A 162 -40.01 13.47 -12.05
C SER A 162 -39.62 13.33 -13.54
N GLN A 163 -39.20 12.11 -13.94
CA GLN A 163 -38.89 11.62 -15.31
C GLN A 163 -37.44 11.90 -15.78
N ASP A 164 -36.67 11.02 -16.44
CA ASP A 164 -36.92 9.71 -17.05
C ASP A 164 -35.58 8.95 -17.23
N ARG A 165 -35.67 7.63 -17.40
CA ARG A 165 -34.59 6.69 -17.72
C ARG A 165 -33.99 6.97 -19.10
N ILE A 166 -32.66 7.08 -19.23
CA ILE A 166 -31.87 6.55 -20.38
C ILE A 166 -30.44 6.22 -19.90
N SER A 167 -30.04 4.95 -20.00
CA SER A 167 -28.65 4.49 -19.91
C SER A 167 -27.96 4.60 -21.28
N PRO A 168 -26.65 4.88 -21.35
CA PRO A 168 -25.84 4.46 -22.47
C PRO A 168 -24.79 3.44 -22.03
N ASP A 169 -25.09 2.22 -22.44
CA ASP A 169 -24.24 1.25 -23.13
C ASP A 169 -22.75 1.13 -22.78
N SER A 170 -22.43 -0.11 -22.43
CA SER A 170 -21.15 -0.79 -22.34
C SER A 170 -20.23 -0.56 -23.55
N THR A 171 -19.05 0.01 -23.31
CA THR A 171 -17.86 -0.27 -24.11
C THR A 171 -16.89 -1.08 -23.25
N SER A 172 -16.95 -2.39 -23.41
CA SER A 172 -16.13 -3.38 -22.72
C SER A 172 -14.66 -3.23 -23.12
N SER A 173 -13.86 -2.55 -22.29
CA SER A 173 -12.42 -2.78 -22.27
C SER A 173 -12.16 -3.91 -21.29
N GLN A 174 -11.74 -5.06 -21.83
CA GLN A 174 -11.37 -6.24 -21.06
C GLN A 174 -10.16 -5.92 -20.17
N THR A 175 -10.37 -5.77 -18.87
CA THR A 175 -9.31 -5.77 -17.86
C THR A 175 -9.06 -7.20 -17.41
N LEU A 176 -7.79 -7.63 -17.54
CA LEU A 176 -7.30 -8.91 -17.07
C LEU A 176 -7.41 -8.99 -15.53
N SER A 177 -8.09 -10.03 -15.05
CA SER A 177 -8.15 -10.55 -13.67
C SER A 177 -8.46 -9.55 -12.54
N GLY A 178 -9.75 -9.43 -12.19
CA GLY A 178 -10.32 -9.57 -10.84
C GLY A 178 -9.68 -8.86 -9.62
N ILE A 179 -8.78 -7.91 -9.81
CA ILE A 179 -8.15 -7.15 -8.73
C ILE A 179 -8.80 -5.78 -8.72
N GLU A 180 -9.69 -5.54 -7.76
CA GLU A 180 -10.22 -4.21 -7.49
C GLU A 180 -9.06 -3.25 -7.15
N PRO A 181 -8.91 -2.13 -7.87
CA PRO A 181 -7.86 -1.15 -7.58
C PRO A 181 -8.10 -0.50 -6.21
N CYS A 182 -7.02 -0.23 -5.49
CA CYS A 182 -7.03 0.56 -4.28
C CYS A 182 -7.53 1.97 -4.62
N PRO A 183 -8.51 2.51 -3.89
CA PRO A 183 -9.13 3.78 -4.19
C PRO A 183 -8.12 4.90 -3.92
N GLU A 184 -8.10 5.90 -4.80
CA GLU A 184 -7.15 7.01 -4.74
C GLU A 184 -7.16 7.73 -3.38
N GLU A 185 -8.31 7.76 -2.69
CA GLU A 185 -8.48 8.37 -1.37
C GLU A 185 -7.67 7.71 -0.26
N SER A 186 -7.22 6.47 -0.46
CA SER A 186 -6.42 5.72 0.51
C SER A 186 -4.92 5.78 0.24
N LEU A 187 -4.50 6.50 -0.81
CA LEU A 187 -3.09 6.68 -1.17
C LEU A 187 -2.55 7.98 -0.59
N MET A 188 -1.33 7.92 -0.06
CA MET A 188 -0.65 9.09 0.52
C MET A 188 0.67 9.34 -0.20
N PRO A 189 1.09 10.62 -0.35
CA PRO A 189 2.40 10.91 -0.89
C PRO A 189 3.51 10.44 0.06
N LEU A 190 4.63 9.95 -0.49
CA LEU A 190 5.80 9.61 0.32
C LEU A 190 6.34 10.85 1.04
N THR A 191 6.76 10.66 2.29
CA THR A 191 7.49 11.70 3.02
C THR A 191 8.98 11.71 2.64
N ILE A 192 9.71 12.75 3.05
CA ILE A 192 11.18 12.80 2.89
C ILE A 192 11.84 11.64 3.65
N ARG A 193 11.29 11.27 4.81
CA ARG A 193 11.78 10.15 5.61
C ARG A 193 11.59 8.84 4.84
N ASP A 194 10.39 8.61 4.33
CA ASP A 194 10.06 7.37 3.61
C ASP A 194 11.01 7.18 2.42
N ARG A 195 11.24 8.23 1.62
CA ARG A 195 12.20 8.19 0.50
C ARG A 195 13.62 7.81 0.94
N LYS A 196 14.09 8.35 2.06
CA LYS A 196 15.41 8.01 2.61
C LYS A 196 15.48 6.55 3.07
N VAL A 197 14.42 6.06 3.72
CA VAL A 197 14.33 4.66 4.16
C VAL A 197 14.33 3.74 2.94
N ALA A 198 13.53 4.04 1.91
CA ALA A 198 13.46 3.27 0.67
C ALA A 198 14.82 3.16 -0.04
N VAL A 199 15.51 4.28 -0.22
CA VAL A 199 16.84 4.31 -0.86
C VAL A 199 17.88 3.55 -0.04
N SER A 200 17.84 3.70 1.29
CA SER A 200 18.70 2.93 2.20
C SER A 200 18.43 1.42 2.08
N LEU A 201 17.17 1.02 2.04
CA LEU A 201 16.76 -0.37 1.92
C LEU A 201 17.18 -0.97 0.58
N LEU A 202 17.01 -0.25 -0.53
CA LEU A 202 17.48 -0.65 -1.86
C LEU A 202 18.99 -0.91 -1.88
N SER A 203 19.77 -0.02 -1.27
CA SER A 203 21.23 -0.19 -1.15
C SER A 203 21.56 -1.47 -0.38
N ARG A 204 20.87 -1.71 0.75
CA ARG A 204 21.05 -2.92 1.56
C ARG A 204 20.62 -4.21 0.86
N ILE A 205 19.62 -4.17 -0.03
CA ILE A 205 19.24 -5.33 -0.86
C ILE A 205 20.36 -5.62 -1.86
N HIS A 206 20.88 -4.59 -2.51
CA HIS A 206 21.91 -4.72 -3.54
C HIS A 206 23.25 -5.22 -2.99
N ASP A 207 23.64 -4.74 -1.80
CA ASP A 207 24.89 -5.11 -1.13
C ASP A 207 24.83 -6.51 -0.47
N ASN A 208 23.75 -7.27 -0.68
CA ASN A 208 23.57 -8.60 -0.12
C ASN A 208 24.58 -9.61 -0.73
N GLU A 209 25.62 -9.96 0.04
CA GLU A 209 26.67 -10.91 -0.36
C GLU A 209 26.16 -12.33 -0.72
N GLY A 210 24.94 -12.69 -0.29
CA GLY A 210 24.31 -13.99 -0.58
C GLY A 210 23.71 -14.10 -1.99
N GLY A 211 23.79 -13.06 -2.81
CA GLY A 211 23.07 -12.96 -4.08
C GLY A 211 21.63 -12.50 -3.90
N ILE A 212 21.05 -11.93 -4.97
CA ILE A 212 19.66 -11.43 -5.00
C ILE A 212 18.74 -12.62 -5.27
N ASP A 213 17.86 -12.92 -4.32
CA ASP A 213 16.80 -13.91 -4.49
C ASP A 213 15.54 -13.30 -5.17
N SER A 214 14.53 -14.14 -5.45
CA SER A 214 13.29 -13.70 -6.10
C SER A 214 12.51 -12.69 -5.26
N ASP A 215 12.55 -12.82 -3.94
CA ASP A 215 11.82 -11.96 -3.02
C ASP A 215 12.53 -10.60 -2.90
N ASP A 216 13.87 -10.58 -2.86
CA ASP A 216 14.69 -9.38 -2.92
C ASP A 216 14.41 -8.58 -4.21
N LEU A 217 14.18 -9.28 -5.33
CA LEU A 217 13.79 -8.64 -6.58
C LEU A 217 12.37 -8.05 -6.50
N GLU A 218 11.41 -8.78 -5.92
CA GLU A 218 10.04 -8.28 -5.70
C GLU A 218 10.03 -7.05 -4.78
N GLU A 219 10.76 -7.09 -3.66
CA GLU A 219 10.91 -5.97 -2.73
C GLU A 219 11.57 -4.76 -3.40
N THR A 220 12.62 -4.98 -4.19
CA THR A 220 13.31 -3.94 -4.96
C THR A 220 12.36 -3.29 -5.96
N GLN A 221 11.59 -4.09 -6.68
CA GLN A 221 10.62 -3.61 -7.67
C GLN A 221 9.55 -2.74 -6.99
N GLU A 222 8.96 -3.22 -5.90
CA GLU A 222 7.91 -2.50 -5.18
C GLU A 222 8.46 -1.17 -4.59
N LEU A 223 9.67 -1.16 -4.02
CA LEU A 223 10.34 0.06 -3.56
C LEU A 223 10.59 1.06 -4.69
N GLN A 224 11.04 0.59 -5.86
CA GLN A 224 11.26 1.44 -7.03
C GLN A 224 9.95 2.05 -7.54
N ILE A 225 8.89 1.24 -7.67
CA ILE A 225 7.58 1.72 -8.08
C ILE A 225 7.03 2.73 -7.08
N MET A 226 7.15 2.44 -5.78
CA MET A 226 6.76 3.34 -4.69
C MET A 226 7.46 4.70 -4.80
N LEU A 227 8.78 4.71 -5.06
CA LEU A 227 9.56 5.93 -5.29
C LEU A 227 9.16 6.67 -6.57
N MET A 228 8.92 5.94 -7.66
CA MET A 228 8.54 6.51 -8.96
C MET A 228 7.16 7.16 -8.94
N LEU A 229 6.18 6.49 -8.33
CA LEU A 229 4.82 7.03 -8.17
C LEU A 229 4.76 8.08 -7.05
N ASN A 230 5.73 8.07 -6.15
CA ASN A 230 5.79 8.90 -4.95
C ASN A 230 4.55 8.69 -4.05
N LEU A 231 4.08 7.45 -3.96
CA LEU A 231 2.88 7.04 -3.22
C LEU A 231 3.17 5.92 -2.23
N LYS A 232 2.40 5.88 -1.14
CA LYS A 232 2.32 4.81 -0.15
C LYS A 232 0.86 4.57 0.26
N ALA A 233 0.58 3.44 0.92
CA ALA A 233 -0.77 3.13 1.42
C ALA A 233 -0.73 2.36 2.75
N GLU A 234 -1.71 2.62 3.61
CA GLU A 234 -1.92 1.86 4.85
C GLU A 234 -2.77 0.61 4.57
N ILE A 235 -2.55 -0.51 5.27
CA ILE A 235 -3.39 -1.71 5.15
C ILE A 235 -4.85 -1.45 5.50
N GLN A 236 -5.12 -0.44 6.33
CA GLN A 236 -6.47 -0.02 6.68
C GLN A 236 -7.26 0.52 5.48
N ALA A 237 -6.59 0.86 4.38
CA ALA A 237 -7.26 1.14 3.12
C ALA A 237 -8.15 -0.02 2.65
N VAL A 238 -7.78 -1.27 3.00
CA VAL A 238 -8.59 -2.46 2.67
C VAL A 238 -9.93 -2.44 3.40
N ASP A 239 -9.97 -1.99 4.67
CA ASP A 239 -11.22 -1.86 5.43
C ASP A 239 -12.17 -0.80 4.84
N ASN A 240 -11.64 0.22 4.17
CA ASN A 240 -12.46 1.27 3.55
C ASN A 240 -13.14 0.79 2.26
N LEU A 241 -12.66 -0.30 1.66
CA LEU A 241 -13.17 -0.91 0.43
C LEU A 241 -14.18 -2.03 0.67
N GLY A 242 -14.30 -2.52 1.90
CA GLY A 242 -15.13 -3.66 2.26
C GLY A 242 -14.71 -4.27 3.60
N ASP A 243 -15.15 -5.50 3.87
CA ASP A 243 -14.67 -6.24 5.04
C ASP A 243 -13.26 -6.81 4.75
N MET A 244 -12.26 -6.44 5.57
CA MET A 244 -10.93 -7.03 5.48
C MET A 244 -10.96 -8.56 5.55
N SER A 245 -11.94 -9.15 6.24
CA SER A 245 -12.12 -10.61 6.31
C SER A 245 -12.39 -11.21 4.93
N ASP A 246 -13.27 -10.58 4.14
CA ASP A 246 -13.61 -11.01 2.78
C ASP A 246 -12.40 -10.84 1.84
N TRP A 247 -11.70 -9.71 1.98
CA TRP A 247 -10.47 -9.47 1.22
C TRP A 247 -9.40 -10.53 1.54
N LEU A 248 -9.18 -10.83 2.82
CA LEU A 248 -8.24 -11.87 3.24
C LEU A 248 -8.65 -13.24 2.72
N ASP A 249 -9.94 -13.59 2.77
CA ASP A 249 -10.43 -14.87 2.24
C ASP A 249 -10.19 -14.98 0.73
N SER A 250 -10.37 -13.90 -0.02
CA SER A 250 -10.06 -13.88 -1.46
C SER A 250 -8.58 -14.15 -1.75
N LYS A 251 -7.68 -13.77 -0.84
CA LYS A 251 -6.23 -13.92 -1.00
C LYS A 251 -5.69 -15.23 -0.43
N LEU A 252 -6.30 -15.75 0.64
CA LEU A 252 -5.85 -16.97 1.32
C LEU A 252 -6.42 -18.26 0.72
N VAL A 253 -7.55 -18.19 0.00
CA VAL A 253 -8.14 -19.35 -0.71
C VAL A 253 -7.52 -19.57 -2.10
N GLY A 254 -6.85 -18.55 -2.65
CA GLY A 254 -6.26 -18.51 -3.99
C GLY A 254 -4.99 -19.33 -4.18
#